data_AF-A0A665XE82-F1
#
_entry.id   AF-A0A665XE82-F1
#
_cell.length_a   1.000
_cell.length_b   1.000
_cell.length_c   1.000
_cell.angle_alpha   90.00
_cell.angle_beta   90.00
_cell.angle_gamma   90.00
#
_symmetry.space_group_name_H-M   'P 1'
#
loop_
_entity.id
_entity.type
_entity.pdbx_description
1 polymer ?
#
loop_
_entity_poly.entity_id
_entity_poly.type
_entity_poly.pdbx_seq_one_letter_code
_entity_poly.pdbx_strand_id
1 'polypeptide(L)'
;ASHWLQETGCRYDMLLDPDRKIYSAFGLERSLKKVLNFSNMLLYAEYVAENMAFPRELPSIQDDMFQLGGDFVLDEHGRVLFSHCCQSPIDRPSIEDILSAL
;
A
#
# COMPACT_ATOMS: atom_id res chain seq x y z
N ALA A 1 -8.10 -5.97 -10.53
CA ALA A 1 -9.04 -4.97 -9.97
C ALA A 1 -10.36 -5.61 -9.53
N SER A 2 -11.13 -6.22 -10.42
CA SER A 2 -12.51 -6.66 -10.13
C SER A 2 -12.66 -7.62 -8.94
N HIS A 3 -11.73 -8.57 -8.76
CA HIS A 3 -11.76 -9.47 -7.60
C HIS A 3 -11.66 -8.70 -6.27
N TRP A 4 -10.68 -7.80 -6.15
CA TRP A 4 -10.46 -7.01 -4.93
C TRP A 4 -11.64 -6.09 -4.62
N LEU A 5 -12.25 -5.48 -5.65
CA LEU A 5 -13.46 -4.65 -5.48
C LEU A 5 -14.66 -5.48 -4.99
N GLN A 6 -14.85 -6.68 -5.53
CA GLN A 6 -15.92 -7.59 -5.11
C GLN A 6 -15.73 -8.07 -3.67
N GLU A 7 -14.49 -8.39 -3.28
CA GLU A 7 -14.15 -8.89 -1.95
C GLU A 7 -14.25 -7.80 -0.86
N THR A 8 -13.78 -6.59 -1.16
CA THR A 8 -13.73 -5.49 -0.18
C THR A 8 -14.98 -4.61 -0.17
N GLY A 9 -15.74 -4.59 -1.26
CA GLY A 9 -16.85 -3.65 -1.44
C GLY A 9 -16.40 -2.18 -1.53
N CYS A 10 -15.12 -1.92 -1.82
CA CYS A 10 -14.60 -0.56 -1.97
C CYS A 10 -15.40 0.22 -3.02
N ARG A 11 -15.82 1.44 -2.65
CA ARG A 11 -16.67 2.31 -3.48
C ARG A 11 -15.90 3.35 -4.28
N TYR A 12 -14.59 3.45 -4.05
CA TYR A 12 -13.72 4.39 -4.73
C TYR A 12 -13.16 3.79 -6.02
N ASP A 13 -12.76 4.66 -6.94
CA ASP A 13 -12.16 4.25 -8.20
C ASP A 13 -10.84 3.50 -7.95
N MET A 14 -10.74 2.31 -8.54
CA MET A 14 -9.51 1.52 -8.53
C MET A 14 -8.84 1.63 -9.91
N LEU A 15 -7.70 2.32 -9.94
CA LEU A 15 -6.90 2.48 -11.15
C LEU A 15 -5.83 1.39 -11.23
N LEU A 16 -5.49 0.97 -12.45
CA LEU A 16 -4.39 0.05 -12.73
C LEU A 16 -3.26 0.82 -13.40
N ASP A 17 -2.03 0.62 -12.90
CA ASP A 17 -0.80 1.17 -13.48
C ASP A 17 0.16 0.01 -13.81
N PRO A 18 -0.10 -0.78 -14.88
CA PRO A 18 0.69 -1.97 -15.20
C PRO A 18 2.16 -1.67 -15.46
N ASP A 19 2.45 -0.49 -15.99
CA ASP A 19 3.80 -0.04 -16.32
C ASP A 19 4.50 0.67 -15.14
N ARG A 20 3.83 0.83 -14.00
CA ARG A 20 4.32 1.53 -12.80
C ARG A 20 4.77 2.97 -13.07
N LYS A 21 4.18 3.65 -14.06
CA LYS A 21 4.54 5.03 -14.44
C LYS A 21 4.10 6.02 -13.38
N ILE A 22 2.86 5.89 -12.91
CA ILE A 22 2.32 6.72 -11.83
C ILE A 22 3.04 6.38 -10.54
N TYR A 23 3.19 5.09 -10.26
CA TYR A 23 3.91 4.60 -9.07
C TYR A 23 5.29 5.25 -8.91
N SER A 24 6.12 5.22 -9.96
CA SER A 24 7.44 5.84 -9.94
C SER A 24 7.40 7.37 -9.97
N ALA A 25 6.43 7.99 -10.66
CA ALA A 25 6.28 9.45 -10.68
C ALA A 25 5.96 10.04 -9.29
N PHE A 26 5.25 9.28 -8.46
CA PHE A 26 4.97 9.63 -7.06
C PHE A 26 6.11 9.29 -6.09
N GLY A 27 7.26 8.81 -6.59
CA GLY A 27 8.42 8.50 -5.77
C GLY A 27 8.27 7.23 -4.92
N LEU A 28 7.32 6.37 -5.24
CA LEU A 28 7.18 5.06 -4.60
C LEU A 28 8.24 4.09 -5.13
N GLU A 29 8.63 3.14 -4.29
CA GLU A 29 9.74 2.24 -4.56
C GLU A 29 9.49 0.83 -4.08
N ARG A 30 10.27 -0.10 -4.64
CA ARG A 30 10.38 -1.46 -4.11
C ARG A 30 11.57 -1.54 -3.17
N SER A 31 11.45 -2.26 -2.06
CA SER A 31 12.60 -2.42 -1.16
C SER A 31 12.55 -3.69 -0.31
N LEU A 32 13.49 -4.59 -0.57
CA LEU A 32 13.73 -5.79 0.25
C LEU A 32 14.03 -5.42 1.71
N LYS A 33 14.89 -4.44 1.92
CA LYS A 33 15.33 -4.03 3.26
C LYS A 33 14.18 -3.47 4.08
N LYS A 34 13.32 -2.65 3.48
CA LYS A 34 12.18 -2.03 4.16
C LYS A 34 11.08 -3.04 4.47
N VAL A 35 10.88 -4.04 3.59
CA VAL A 35 9.87 -5.09 3.78
C VAL A 35 10.33 -6.17 4.77
N LEU A 36 11.56 -6.67 4.64
CA LEU A 36 12.08 -7.78 5.44
C LEU A 36 12.84 -7.33 6.70
N ASN A 37 12.58 -6.11 7.18
CA ASN A 37 13.22 -5.62 8.40
C ASN A 37 12.74 -6.44 9.62
N PHE A 38 13.57 -6.47 10.66
CA PHE A 38 13.32 -7.27 11.87
C PHE A 38 11.95 -6.97 12.51
N SER A 39 11.58 -5.69 12.65
CA SER A 39 10.33 -5.28 13.26
C SER A 39 9.11 -5.81 12.50
N ASN A 40 9.13 -5.76 11.17
CA ASN A 40 8.06 -6.35 10.36
C ASN A 40 8.02 -7.86 10.53
N MET A 41 9.17 -8.54 10.48
CA MET A 41 9.21 -9.99 10.62
C MET A 41 8.69 -10.46 11.98
N LEU A 42 8.98 -9.70 13.05
CA LEU A 42 8.43 -9.96 14.38
C LEU A 42 6.90 -9.83 14.39
N LEU A 43 6.35 -8.75 13.83
CA LEU A 43 4.91 -8.54 13.76
C LEU A 43 4.19 -9.63 12.94
N TYR A 44 4.75 -10.03 11.80
CA TYR A 44 4.18 -11.13 11.01
C TYR A 44 4.27 -12.48 11.73
N ALA A 45 5.31 -12.70 12.55
CA ALA A 45 5.39 -13.89 13.39
C ALA A 45 4.31 -13.88 14.49
N GLU A 46 3.99 -12.72 15.06
CA GLU A 46 2.87 -12.55 16.00
C GLU A 46 1.54 -12.89 15.33
N TYR A 47 1.29 -12.40 14.10
CA TYR A 47 0.08 -12.74 13.34
C TYR A 47 -0.07 -14.25 13.09
N VAL A 48 1.03 -14.94 12.79
CA VAL A 48 1.05 -16.41 12.65
C VAL A 48 0.74 -17.08 13.98
N ALA A 49 1.36 -16.62 15.08
CA ALA A 49 1.12 -17.18 16.42
C ALA A 49 -0.34 -17.02 16.87
N GLU A 50 -1.00 -15.93 16.45
CA GLU A 50 -2.41 -15.66 16.71
C GLU A 50 -3.38 -16.36 15.74
N ASN A 51 -2.88 -17.15 14.79
CA ASN A 51 -3.67 -17.81 13.74
C ASN A 51 -4.49 -16.81 12.90
N MET A 52 -3.95 -15.61 12.66
CA MET A 52 -4.60 -14.65 11.75
C MET A 52 -4.64 -15.20 10.32
N ALA A 53 -5.74 -14.90 9.62
CA ALA A 53 -5.89 -15.27 8.23
C ALA A 53 -5.08 -14.31 7.33
N PHE A 54 -4.20 -14.87 6.50
CA PHE A 54 -3.53 -14.12 5.44
C PHE A 54 -4.37 -14.13 4.15
N PRO A 55 -4.26 -13.08 3.32
CA PRO A 55 -4.83 -13.08 1.97
C PRO A 55 -4.36 -14.32 1.21
N ARG A 56 -5.28 -15.00 0.52
CA ARG A 56 -4.93 -16.15 -0.31
C ARG A 56 -4.37 -15.68 -1.64
N GLU A 57 -3.34 -16.35 -2.11
CA GLU A 57 -2.82 -16.13 -3.46
C GLU A 57 -3.93 -16.38 -4.49
N LEU A 58 -4.04 -15.46 -5.45
CA LEU A 58 -4.93 -15.61 -6.59
C LEU A 58 -4.11 -16.13 -7.77
N PRO A 59 -4.40 -17.32 -8.32
CA PRO A 59 -3.57 -17.93 -9.37
C PRO A 59 -3.36 -17.06 -10.62
N SER A 60 -4.28 -16.12 -10.86
CA SER A 60 -4.25 -15.20 -11.99
C SER A 60 -3.54 -13.86 -11.70
N ILE A 61 -3.05 -13.65 -10.48
CA ILE A 61 -2.41 -12.39 -10.06
C ILE A 61 -0.98 -12.68 -9.63
N GLN A 62 -0.03 -12.08 -10.33
CA GLN A 62 1.36 -12.05 -9.89
C GLN A 62 1.55 -10.90 -8.91
N ASP A 63 1.74 -11.22 -7.63
CA ASP A 63 2.00 -10.23 -6.59
C ASP A 63 3.49 -9.83 -6.55
N ASP A 64 3.77 -8.62 -6.06
CA ASP A 64 5.12 -8.12 -5.79
C ASP A 64 5.21 -7.72 -4.32
N MET A 65 5.55 -8.68 -3.47
CA MET A 65 5.68 -8.50 -2.03
C MET A 65 6.67 -7.40 -1.61
N PHE A 66 7.52 -6.92 -2.52
CA PHE A 66 8.50 -5.86 -2.26
C PHE A 66 8.03 -4.47 -2.67
N GLN A 67 6.87 -4.36 -3.31
CA GLN A 67 6.27 -3.09 -3.68
C GLN A 67 5.75 -2.38 -2.42
N LEU A 68 6.28 -1.20 -2.12
CA LEU A 68 5.79 -0.39 -1.00
C LEU A 68 4.61 0.48 -1.42
N GLY A 69 3.72 0.76 -0.45
CA GLY A 69 2.61 1.68 -0.61
C GLY A 69 2.99 3.12 -0.32
N GLY A 70 1.98 3.99 -0.40
CA GLY A 70 2.03 5.37 0.06
C GLY A 70 0.68 6.04 -0.07
N ASP A 71 0.54 7.17 0.62
CA ASP A 71 -0.69 7.94 0.71
C ASP A 71 -0.44 9.36 0.22
N PHE A 72 -1.34 9.89 -0.61
CA PHE A 72 -1.17 11.19 -1.26
C PHE A 72 -2.48 11.96 -1.26
N VAL A 73 -2.39 13.28 -1.08
CA VAL A 73 -3.52 14.20 -1.26
C VAL A 73 -3.19 15.11 -2.44
N LEU A 74 -4.12 15.20 -3.38
CA LEU A 74 -4.03 16.06 -4.55
C LEU A 74 -5.08 17.17 -4.46
N ASP A 75 -4.75 18.36 -4.94
CA ASP A 75 -5.75 19.40 -5.20
C ASP A 75 -6.50 19.16 -6.51
N GLU A 76 -7.47 20.02 -6.82
CA GLU A 76 -8.29 19.97 -8.04
C GLU A 76 -7.49 20.14 -9.34
N HIS A 77 -6.25 20.62 -9.26
CA HIS A 77 -5.33 20.78 -10.38
C HIS A 77 -4.31 19.63 -10.46
N GLY A 78 -4.39 18.64 -9.57
CA GLY A 78 -3.47 17.51 -9.51
C GLY A 78 -2.14 17.82 -8.84
N ARG A 79 -2.01 18.93 -8.10
CA ARG A 79 -0.82 19.23 -7.30
C ARG A 79 -0.83 18.45 -6.00
N VAL A 80 0.32 17.90 -5.63
CA VAL A 80 0.49 17.14 -4.39
C VAL A 80 0.50 18.10 -3.19
N LEU A 81 -0.51 18.01 -2.33
CA LEU A 81 -0.61 18.72 -1.05
C LEU A 81 0.03 17.92 0.10
N PHE A 82 -0.05 16.59 0.01
CA PHE A 82 0.51 15.66 0.99
C PHE A 82 1.10 14.44 0.29
N SER A 83 2.20 13.93 0.83
CA SER A 83 2.89 12.74 0.33
C SER A 83 3.51 11.97 1.48
N HIS A 84 3.09 10.72 1.66
CA HIS A 84 3.70 9.77 2.58
C HIS A 84 4.12 8.50 1.83
N CYS A 85 5.40 8.43 1.44
CA CYS A 85 5.96 7.19 0.89
C CYS A 85 6.33 6.25 2.04
N CYS A 86 5.65 5.10 2.14
CA CYS A 86 5.83 4.18 3.26
C CYS A 86 7.27 3.66 3.34
N GLN A 87 7.80 3.58 4.56
CA GLN A 87 9.12 3.03 4.87
C GLN A 87 9.07 1.55 5.27
N SER A 88 7.87 0.97 5.40
CA SER A 88 7.60 -0.46 5.61
C SER A 88 6.17 -0.80 5.16
N PRO A 89 5.78 -2.09 5.06
CA PRO A 89 4.42 -2.48 4.73
C PRO A 89 3.36 -1.94 5.71
N ILE A 90 3.73 -1.75 6.98
CA ILE A 90 2.85 -1.31 8.06
C ILE A 90 2.94 0.19 8.36
N ASP A 91 3.89 0.89 7.77
CA ASP A 91 4.01 2.35 7.89
C ASP A 91 2.87 3.00 7.11
N ARG A 92 1.96 3.67 7.82
CA ARG A 92 0.83 4.43 7.27
C ARG A 92 0.67 5.72 8.07
N PRO A 93 0.36 6.86 7.42
CA PRO A 93 0.04 8.08 8.14
C PRO A 93 -1.30 7.92 8.87
N SER A 94 -1.50 8.72 9.92
CA SER A 94 -2.80 8.77 10.57
C SER A 94 -3.83 9.50 9.70
N ILE A 95 -5.12 9.30 9.97
CA ILE A 95 -6.18 10.04 9.28
C ILE A 95 -6.03 11.54 9.60
N GLU A 96 -5.64 11.86 10.83
CA GLU A 96 -5.38 13.22 11.29
C GLU A 96 -4.25 13.90 10.50
N ASP A 97 -3.17 13.18 10.19
CA ASP A 97 -2.07 13.68 9.35
C ASP A 97 -2.57 14.01 7.93
N ILE A 98 -3.38 13.11 7.34
CA ILE A 98 -3.95 13.30 6.00
C ILE A 98 -4.90 14.51 5.97
N LEU A 99 -5.82 14.60 6.93
CA LEU A 99 -6.82 15.66 6.98
C LEU A 99 -6.22 17.05 7.28
N SER A 100 -5.07 17.09 7.97
CA SER A 100 -4.37 18.36 8.25
C SER A 100 -3.76 19.01 7.01
N ALA A 101 -3.70 18.30 5.88
CA ALA A 101 -3.17 18.79 4.61
C ALA A 101 -4.24 19.29 3.62
N LEU A 102 -5.52 19.19 3.99
CA LEU A 102 -6.67 19.73 3.23
C LEU A 102 -6.90 21.22 3.55
#